data_AF-R7D053-F1
#
_entry.id   AF-R7D053-F1
#
_cell.length_a   1.000
_cell.length_b   1.000
_cell.length_c   1.000
_cell.angle_alpha   90.00
_cell.angle_beta   90.00
_cell.angle_gamma   90.00
#
_symmetry.space_group_name_H-M   'P 1'
#
loop_
_entity.id
_entity.type
_entity.pdbx_description
1 polymer ?
#
loop_
_entity_poly.entity_id
_entity_poly.type
_entity_poly.pdbx_seq_one_letter_code
_entity_poly.pdbx_strand_id
1 'polypeptide(L)'
;MGDVEADKLYSTMTITAMGVGTSETKAYIAAIKNIKPRNAEITAFMEESKQKIVDYYETNSEEIIAEAKKLAGMQNYEEALTLLSSVPNVCSKCYKECSELAPSIYYDWINADGAYCLQQAQTIWAEQPNKQGAEKAMEYLSKINFAATCIPDAQKLTEQIKEKMLIEDKREWEFKMQQYKDNIEREKRQWEQYVQEYQDRHERMMAQDAQRAANQRLIIKACRDIAVERAKHQPRVINYNRILVW
;
A
#
# COMPACT_ATOMS: atom_id res chain seq x y z
N MET A 1 -4.77 -0.35 20.57
CA MET A 1 -4.25 -0.14 19.21
C MET A 1 -4.94 -1.14 18.32
N GLY A 2 -5.57 -0.64 17.27
CA GLY A 2 -6.36 -1.43 16.36
C GLY A 2 -6.41 -0.76 15.00
N ASP A 3 -6.86 -1.52 14.01
CA ASP A 3 -7.17 -1.10 12.66
C ASP A 3 -8.70 -1.10 12.52
N VAL A 4 -9.27 0.06 12.24
CA VAL A 4 -10.73 0.24 12.15
C VAL A 4 -11.26 -0.29 10.82
N GLU A 5 -10.50 -0.17 9.74
CA GLU A 5 -10.92 -0.63 8.41
C GLU A 5 -10.85 -2.14 8.33
N ALA A 6 -9.81 -2.74 8.93
CA ALA A 6 -9.67 -4.18 9.01
C ALA A 6 -10.47 -4.84 10.16
N ASP A 7 -11.19 -4.04 10.96
CA ASP A 7 -11.89 -4.46 12.19
C ASP A 7 -11.03 -5.34 13.11
N LYS A 8 -9.80 -4.89 13.41
CA LYS A 8 -8.81 -5.66 14.18
C LYS A 8 -8.31 -4.91 15.40
N LEU A 9 -8.33 -5.59 16.54
CA LEU A 9 -7.75 -5.12 17.79
C LEU A 9 -6.46 -5.89 18.08
N TYR A 10 -5.30 -5.24 17.97
CA TYR A 10 -4.00 -5.87 18.21
C TYR A 10 -3.61 -5.86 19.69
N SER A 11 -3.96 -4.80 20.42
CA SER A 11 -3.57 -4.66 21.82
C SER A 11 -4.43 -3.63 22.56
N THR A 12 -4.61 -3.82 23.85
CA THR A 12 -5.34 -2.90 24.74
C THR A 12 -4.55 -2.67 26.01
N MET A 13 -4.58 -1.45 26.55
CA MET A 13 -3.98 -1.08 27.82
C MET A 13 -5.00 -0.31 28.65
N THR A 14 -4.98 -0.56 29.97
CA THR A 14 -5.75 0.19 30.95
C THR A 14 -4.79 0.94 31.86
N ILE A 15 -4.98 2.25 32.03
CA ILE A 15 -4.20 3.07 32.96
C ILE A 15 -5.09 3.45 34.13
N THR A 16 -4.63 3.16 35.35
CA THR A 16 -5.31 3.62 36.55
C THR A 16 -4.84 5.05 36.86
N ALA A 17 -5.78 5.99 36.95
CA ALA A 17 -5.49 7.38 37.28
C ALA A 17 -6.42 7.89 38.38
N MET A 18 -5.87 8.69 39.29
CA MET A 18 -6.62 9.33 40.36
C MET A 18 -6.61 10.85 40.21
N GLY A 19 -7.74 11.48 40.48
CA GLY A 19 -7.90 12.93 40.44
C GLY A 19 -8.88 13.38 41.51
N VAL A 20 -8.57 14.52 42.14
CA VAL A 20 -9.43 15.16 43.13
C VAL A 20 -9.89 16.50 42.59
N GLY A 21 -11.18 16.78 42.68
CA GLY A 21 -11.77 18.02 42.20
C GLY A 21 -13.05 18.39 42.93
N THR A 22 -13.43 19.66 42.87
CA THR A 22 -14.66 20.18 43.52
C THR A 22 -15.95 19.82 42.78
N SER A 23 -15.85 19.10 41.66
CA SER A 23 -16.94 18.45 40.94
C SER A 23 -16.40 17.21 40.23
N GLU A 24 -17.29 16.32 39.81
CA GLU A 24 -16.95 15.11 39.05
C GLU A 24 -16.11 15.41 37.80
N THR A 25 -16.54 16.39 36.99
CA THR A 25 -15.79 16.85 35.81
C THR A 25 -14.38 17.33 36.17
N LYS A 26 -14.21 18.05 37.28
CA LYS A 26 -12.89 18.52 37.73
C LYS A 26 -12.02 17.37 38.22
N ALA A 27 -12.60 16.37 38.88
CA ALA A 27 -11.90 15.16 39.30
C ALA A 27 -11.40 14.35 38.09
N TYR A 28 -12.22 14.19 37.03
CA TYR A 28 -11.79 13.54 35.78
C TYR A 28 -10.69 14.32 35.06
N ILE A 29 -10.82 15.64 34.91
CA ILE A 29 -9.76 16.47 34.30
C ILE A 29 -8.44 16.33 35.09
N ALA A 30 -8.50 16.33 36.42
CA ALA A 30 -7.32 16.16 37.26
C ALA A 30 -6.70 14.76 37.10
N ALA A 31 -7.52 13.71 37.01
CA ALA A 31 -7.04 12.34 36.80
C ALA A 31 -6.31 12.19 35.46
N ILE A 32 -6.87 12.72 34.37
CA ILE A 32 -6.26 12.66 33.03
C ILE A 32 -4.95 13.46 33.01
N LYS A 33 -4.91 14.64 33.64
CA LYS A 33 -3.68 15.46 33.73
C LYS A 33 -2.53 14.78 34.45
N ASN A 34 -2.83 13.83 35.35
CA ASN A 34 -1.81 13.07 36.07
C ASN A 34 -1.15 11.96 35.22
N ILE A 35 -1.72 11.62 34.05
CA ILE A 35 -1.12 10.68 33.11
C ILE A 35 0.05 11.38 32.40
N LYS A 36 1.28 11.02 32.78
CA LYS A 36 2.49 11.65 32.23
C LYS A 36 2.71 11.26 30.76
N PRO A 37 3.10 12.19 29.88
CA PRO A 37 3.44 11.89 28.48
C PRO A 37 4.62 10.92 28.33
N ARG A 38 5.55 10.91 29.29
CA ARG A 38 6.66 9.93 29.40
C ARG A 38 6.34 8.89 30.47
N ASN A 39 5.25 8.15 30.29
CA ASN A 39 4.94 7.00 31.12
C ASN A 39 5.59 5.74 30.51
N ALA A 40 6.36 5.00 31.31
CA ALA A 40 7.03 3.78 30.88
C ALA A 40 6.02 2.70 30.42
N GLU A 41 4.85 2.61 31.05
CA GLU A 41 3.77 1.68 30.66
C GLU A 41 3.22 2.02 29.27
N ILE A 42 3.02 3.30 28.97
CA ILE A 42 2.57 3.74 27.64
C ILE A 42 3.64 3.40 26.59
N THR A 43 4.91 3.68 26.88
CA THR A 43 6.01 3.36 25.95
C THR A 43 6.11 1.86 25.70
N ALA A 44 6.02 1.04 26.74
CA ALA A 44 6.05 -0.42 26.62
C ALA A 44 4.85 -0.93 25.81
N PHE A 45 3.65 -0.41 26.09
CA PHE A 45 2.44 -0.74 25.33
C PHE A 45 2.57 -0.39 23.84
N MET A 46 3.15 0.76 23.51
CA MET A 46 3.37 1.15 22.11
C MET A 46 4.35 0.19 21.42
N GLU A 47 5.41 -0.23 22.09
CA GLU A 47 6.40 -1.13 21.50
C GLU A 47 5.86 -2.55 21.33
N GLU A 48 5.17 -3.08 22.34
CA GLU A 48 4.48 -4.37 22.27
C GLU A 48 3.42 -4.37 21.16
N SER A 49 2.65 -3.27 21.03
CA SER A 49 1.61 -3.18 20.01
C SER A 49 2.19 -3.14 18.60
N LYS A 50 3.31 -2.45 18.37
CA LYS A 50 4.00 -2.51 17.08
C LYS A 50 4.44 -3.92 16.74
N GLN A 51 5.03 -4.63 17.71
CA GLN A 51 5.47 -6.01 17.50
C GLN A 51 4.28 -6.91 17.14
N LYS A 52 3.16 -6.81 17.86
CA LYS A 52 1.94 -7.57 17.54
C LYS A 52 1.38 -7.28 16.15
N ILE A 53 1.48 -6.03 15.67
CA ILE A 53 1.06 -5.67 14.31
C ILE A 53 1.97 -6.36 13.29
N VAL A 54 3.29 -6.28 13.48
CA VAL A 54 4.26 -6.95 12.58
C VAL A 54 4.04 -8.47 12.59
N ASP A 55 3.95 -9.08 13.78
CA ASP A 55 3.74 -10.51 13.94
C ASP A 55 2.45 -10.98 13.25
N TYR A 56 1.38 -10.18 13.36
CA TYR A 56 0.12 -10.46 12.67
C TYR A 56 0.31 -10.54 11.16
N TYR A 57 0.86 -9.50 10.53
CA TYR A 57 1.01 -9.48 9.08
C TYR A 57 2.04 -10.50 8.57
N GLU A 58 3.14 -10.73 9.29
CA GLU A 58 4.10 -11.76 8.92
C GLU A 58 3.53 -13.17 9.01
N THR A 59 2.69 -13.46 10.01
CA THR A 59 2.05 -14.77 10.18
C THR A 59 0.93 -15.01 9.17
N ASN A 60 0.20 -13.95 8.77
CA ASN A 60 -0.98 -14.05 7.91
C ASN A 60 -0.70 -13.70 6.44
N SER A 61 0.56 -13.46 6.07
CA SER A 61 0.98 -13.05 4.72
C SER A 61 0.40 -13.93 3.61
N GLU A 62 0.54 -15.25 3.75
CA GLU A 62 0.09 -16.20 2.73
C GLU A 62 -1.44 -16.18 2.57
N GLU A 63 -2.18 -16.02 3.66
CA GLU A 63 -3.65 -15.94 3.66
C GLU A 63 -4.14 -14.64 3.02
N ILE A 64 -3.51 -13.50 3.36
CA ILE A 64 -3.79 -12.18 2.75
C ILE A 64 -3.59 -12.26 1.23
N ILE A 65 -2.48 -12.83 0.78
CA ILE A 65 -2.17 -13.00 -0.64
C ILE A 65 -3.18 -13.93 -1.32
N ALA A 66 -3.55 -15.04 -0.67
CA ALA A 66 -4.52 -15.99 -1.21
C ALA A 66 -5.91 -15.35 -1.35
N GLU A 67 -6.35 -14.58 -0.36
CA GLU A 67 -7.64 -13.89 -0.40
C GLU A 67 -7.65 -12.78 -1.46
N ALA A 68 -6.56 -12.02 -1.60
CA ALA A 68 -6.44 -11.03 -2.68
C ALA A 68 -6.54 -11.68 -4.08
N LYS A 69 -5.90 -12.84 -4.29
CA LYS A 69 -6.03 -13.60 -5.55
C LYS A 69 -7.45 -14.09 -5.78
N LYS A 70 -8.14 -14.53 -4.72
CA LYS A 70 -9.55 -14.97 -4.80
C LYS A 70 -10.46 -13.80 -5.17
N LEU A 71 -10.31 -12.65 -4.53
CA LEU A 71 -11.04 -11.42 -4.85
C LEU A 71 -10.82 -11.01 -6.31
N ALA A 72 -9.56 -11.01 -6.78
CA ALA A 72 -9.25 -10.74 -8.18
C ALA A 72 -9.88 -11.77 -9.14
N GLY A 73 -9.88 -13.06 -8.79
CA GLY A 73 -10.56 -14.11 -9.55
C GLY A 73 -12.08 -13.94 -9.62
N MET A 74 -12.67 -13.23 -8.66
CA MET A 74 -14.08 -12.83 -8.65
C MET A 74 -14.31 -11.46 -9.32
N GLN A 75 -13.28 -10.85 -9.91
CA GLN A 75 -13.28 -9.49 -10.49
C GLN A 75 -13.48 -8.37 -9.46
N ASN A 76 -13.32 -8.64 -8.16
CA ASN A 76 -13.28 -7.63 -7.10
C ASN A 76 -11.87 -7.03 -7.01
N TYR A 77 -11.41 -6.40 -8.09
CA TYR A 77 -10.03 -5.93 -8.20
C TYR A 77 -9.67 -4.83 -7.20
N GLU A 78 -10.58 -3.90 -6.93
CA GLU A 78 -10.35 -2.80 -5.98
C GLU A 78 -10.14 -3.33 -4.56
N GLU A 79 -10.99 -4.27 -4.12
CA GLU A 79 -10.87 -4.93 -2.81
C GLU A 79 -9.57 -5.74 -2.72
N ALA A 80 -9.21 -6.47 -3.78
CA ALA A 80 -7.95 -7.22 -3.84
C ALA A 80 -6.73 -6.30 -3.69
N LEU A 81 -6.70 -5.19 -4.43
CA LEU A 81 -5.60 -4.22 -4.38
C LEU A 81 -5.54 -3.50 -3.02
N THR A 82 -6.70 -3.17 -2.44
CA THR A 82 -6.80 -2.56 -1.12
C THR A 82 -6.22 -3.49 -0.06
N LEU A 83 -6.57 -4.77 -0.09
CA LEU A 83 -6.05 -5.79 0.82
C LEU A 83 -4.52 -5.96 0.69
N LEU A 84 -3.97 -5.96 -0.53
CA LEU A 84 -2.52 -6.02 -0.71
C LEU A 84 -1.82 -4.75 -0.21
N SER A 85 -2.47 -3.59 -0.33
CA SER A 85 -1.92 -2.30 0.10
C SER A 85 -1.99 -2.05 1.61
N SER A 86 -2.83 -2.80 2.33
CA SER A 86 -2.97 -2.66 3.79
C SER A 86 -1.78 -3.22 4.56
N VAL A 87 -0.96 -4.06 3.92
CA VAL A 87 0.27 -4.62 4.52
C VAL A 87 1.30 -3.51 4.73
N PRO A 88 1.73 -3.25 5.97
CA PRO A 88 2.67 -2.17 6.23
C PRO A 88 4.10 -2.56 5.82
N ASN A 89 4.85 -1.60 5.28
CA ASN A 89 6.21 -1.81 4.74
C ASN A 89 7.24 -2.33 5.77
N VAL A 90 6.98 -2.17 7.07
CA VAL A 90 7.80 -2.77 8.14
C VAL A 90 7.76 -4.31 8.10
N CYS A 91 6.74 -4.92 7.50
CA CYS A 91 6.62 -6.36 7.29
C CYS A 91 7.32 -6.76 5.98
N SER A 92 8.65 -6.63 5.95
CA SER A 92 9.47 -6.62 4.73
C SER A 92 9.15 -7.74 3.71
N LYS A 93 8.99 -8.99 4.16
CA LYS A 93 8.68 -10.14 3.29
C LYS A 93 7.27 -10.03 2.69
N CYS A 94 6.26 -9.94 3.55
CA CYS A 94 4.85 -9.85 3.14
C CYS A 94 4.60 -8.65 2.23
N TYR A 95 5.17 -7.49 2.60
CA TYR A 95 5.06 -6.26 1.83
C TYR A 95 5.63 -6.42 0.42
N LYS A 96 6.79 -7.07 0.29
CA LYS A 96 7.42 -7.33 -1.00
C LYS A 96 6.56 -8.24 -1.86
N GLU A 97 6.08 -9.37 -1.33
CA GLU A 97 5.22 -10.31 -2.05
C GLU A 97 3.91 -9.66 -2.51
N CYS A 98 3.29 -8.84 -1.66
CA CYS A 98 2.09 -8.08 -2.00
C CYS A 98 2.37 -7.02 -3.09
N SER A 99 3.49 -6.31 -2.97
CA SER A 99 3.92 -5.29 -3.93
C SER A 99 4.27 -5.88 -5.31
N GLU A 100 4.78 -7.11 -5.35
CA GLU A 100 5.07 -7.82 -6.60
C GLU A 100 3.80 -8.36 -7.27
N LEU A 101 2.77 -8.72 -6.48
CA LEU A 101 1.50 -9.24 -6.99
C LEU A 101 0.55 -8.13 -7.48
N ALA A 102 0.49 -6.99 -6.77
CA ALA A 102 -0.46 -5.93 -7.06
C ALA A 102 -0.43 -5.43 -8.53
N PRO A 103 0.73 -5.24 -9.19
CA PRO A 103 0.78 -4.86 -10.60
C PRO A 103 0.10 -5.86 -11.54
N SER A 104 0.18 -7.16 -11.25
CA SER A 104 -0.49 -8.19 -12.05
C SER A 104 -2.01 -8.10 -11.90
N ILE A 105 -2.51 -7.92 -10.68
CA ILE A 105 -3.96 -7.76 -10.42
C ILE A 105 -4.49 -6.47 -11.06
N TYR A 106 -3.73 -5.39 -10.98
CA TYR A 106 -4.08 -4.14 -11.65
C TYR A 106 -4.10 -4.31 -13.18
N TYR A 107 -3.15 -5.06 -13.74
CA TYR A 107 -3.14 -5.38 -15.17
C TYR A 107 -4.37 -6.19 -15.59
N ASP A 108 -4.79 -7.18 -14.79
CA ASP A 108 -6.01 -7.94 -15.04
C ASP A 108 -7.25 -7.04 -14.98
N TRP A 109 -7.31 -6.11 -14.03
CA TRP A 109 -8.40 -5.15 -13.90
C TRP A 109 -8.56 -4.27 -15.15
N ILE A 110 -7.48 -3.61 -15.58
CA ILE A 110 -7.55 -2.71 -16.75
C ILE A 110 -7.89 -3.47 -18.04
N ASN A 111 -7.54 -4.75 -18.14
CA ASN A 111 -7.91 -5.60 -19.27
C ASN A 111 -9.38 -5.98 -19.25
N ALA A 112 -9.92 -6.36 -18.08
CA ALA A 112 -11.33 -6.67 -17.92
C ALA A 112 -12.22 -5.44 -18.21
N ASP A 113 -11.86 -4.28 -17.65
CA ASP A 113 -12.56 -3.02 -17.88
C ASP A 113 -12.45 -2.56 -19.34
N GLY A 114 -11.25 -2.66 -19.94
CA GLY A 114 -11.02 -2.35 -21.34
C GLY A 114 -11.86 -3.21 -22.29
N ALA A 115 -11.95 -4.52 -22.03
CA ALA A 115 -12.78 -5.44 -22.80
C ALA A 115 -14.27 -5.07 -22.72
N TYR A 116 -14.76 -4.74 -21.52
CA TYR A 116 -16.13 -4.26 -21.32
C TYR A 116 -16.39 -2.96 -22.11
N CYS A 117 -15.52 -1.95 -21.97
CA CYS A 117 -15.67 -0.68 -22.68
C CYS A 117 -15.65 -0.86 -24.21
N LEU A 118 -14.75 -1.71 -24.73
CA LEU A 118 -14.70 -2.01 -26.17
C LEU A 118 -16.00 -2.67 -26.65
N GLN A 119 -16.52 -3.64 -25.90
CA GLN A 119 -17.78 -4.31 -26.25
C GLN A 119 -18.96 -3.34 -26.27
N GLN A 120 -19.05 -2.44 -25.29
CA GLN A 120 -20.09 -1.41 -25.25
C GLN A 120 -19.99 -0.48 -26.47
N ALA A 121 -18.78 -0.01 -26.80
CA ALA A 121 -18.55 0.84 -27.96
C ALA A 121 -18.93 0.14 -29.28
N GLN A 122 -18.56 -1.13 -29.44
CA GLN A 122 -18.90 -1.93 -30.62
C GLN A 122 -20.42 -2.09 -30.78
N THR A 123 -21.11 -2.39 -29.68
CA THR A 123 -22.57 -2.58 -29.66
C THR A 123 -23.29 -1.30 -30.05
N ILE A 124 -22.93 -0.18 -29.42
CA ILE A 124 -23.51 1.14 -29.71
C ILE A 124 -23.31 1.52 -31.18
N TRP A 125 -22.10 1.30 -31.71
CA TRP A 125 -21.80 1.62 -33.09
C TRP A 125 -22.58 0.75 -34.08
N ALA A 126 -22.71 -0.55 -33.79
CA ALA A 126 -23.48 -1.47 -34.62
C ALA A 126 -24.98 -1.11 -34.66
N GLU A 127 -25.55 -0.65 -33.54
CA GLU A 127 -26.94 -0.21 -33.46
C GLU A 127 -27.18 1.15 -34.13
N GLN A 128 -26.25 2.09 -33.97
CA GLN A 128 -26.39 3.48 -34.42
C GLN A 128 -25.12 3.95 -35.15
N PRO A 129 -24.90 3.53 -36.41
CA PRO A 129 -23.72 3.91 -37.19
C PRO A 129 -23.84 5.35 -37.76
N ASN A 130 -24.11 6.31 -36.87
CA ASN A 130 -24.32 7.73 -37.16
C ASN A 130 -23.59 8.59 -36.10
N LYS A 131 -23.65 9.91 -36.25
CA LYS A 131 -22.98 10.87 -35.35
C LYS A 131 -23.27 10.64 -33.86
N GLN A 132 -24.51 10.32 -33.49
CA GLN A 132 -24.90 10.11 -32.09
C GLN A 132 -24.32 8.81 -31.52
N GLY A 133 -24.34 7.72 -32.29
CA GLY A 133 -23.72 6.46 -31.87
C GLY A 133 -22.19 6.56 -31.85
N ALA A 134 -21.58 7.28 -32.78
CA ALA A 134 -20.15 7.58 -32.78
C ALA A 134 -19.71 8.30 -31.50
N GLU A 135 -20.45 9.32 -31.08
CA GLU A 135 -20.19 10.07 -29.84
C GLU A 135 -20.20 9.15 -28.62
N LYS A 136 -21.27 8.38 -28.45
CA LYS A 136 -21.41 7.43 -27.34
C LYS A 136 -20.36 6.33 -27.37
N ALA A 137 -20.03 5.79 -28.55
CA ALA A 137 -18.97 4.80 -28.69
C ALA A 137 -17.61 5.37 -28.26
N MET A 138 -17.30 6.60 -28.67
CA MET A 138 -16.06 7.28 -28.26
C MET A 138 -16.01 7.56 -26.75
N GLU A 139 -17.13 7.83 -26.09
CA GLU A 139 -17.19 7.96 -24.62
C GLU A 139 -16.74 6.68 -23.91
N TYR A 140 -17.06 5.50 -24.43
CA TYR A 140 -16.56 4.24 -23.90
C TYR A 140 -15.10 3.99 -24.28
N LEU A 141 -14.73 4.22 -25.55
CA LEU A 141 -13.35 4.01 -26.02
C LEU A 141 -12.33 4.91 -25.30
N SER A 142 -12.74 6.12 -24.90
CA SER A 142 -11.89 7.05 -24.16
C SER A 142 -11.65 6.65 -22.70
N LYS A 143 -12.42 5.72 -22.15
CA LYS A 143 -12.21 5.17 -20.79
C LYS A 143 -11.22 4.01 -20.76
N ILE A 144 -10.93 3.41 -21.92
CA ILE A 144 -10.00 2.28 -22.01
C ILE A 144 -8.62 2.77 -21.63
N ASN A 145 -8.06 2.19 -20.56
CA ASN A 145 -6.70 2.47 -20.12
C ASN A 145 -5.71 2.18 -21.26
N PHE A 146 -4.76 3.10 -21.51
CA PHE A 146 -3.79 2.94 -22.60
C PHE A 146 -2.92 1.66 -22.53
N ALA A 147 -2.78 1.04 -21.35
CA ALA A 147 -2.01 -0.17 -21.14
C ALA A 147 -2.86 -1.45 -21.32
N ALA A 148 -4.19 -1.32 -21.51
CA ALA A 148 -5.06 -2.45 -21.78
C ALA A 148 -4.71 -3.10 -23.12
N THR A 149 -4.79 -4.43 -23.15
CA THR A 149 -4.49 -5.26 -24.34
C THR A 149 -5.39 -4.96 -25.52
N CYS A 150 -6.61 -4.45 -25.28
CA CYS A 150 -7.61 -4.16 -26.32
C CYS A 150 -7.41 -2.81 -27.02
N ILE A 151 -6.39 -2.02 -26.67
CA ILE A 151 -6.11 -0.71 -27.30
C ILE A 151 -5.97 -0.79 -28.83
N PRO A 152 -5.27 -1.77 -29.42
CA PRO A 152 -5.21 -1.90 -30.88
C PRO A 152 -6.59 -2.10 -31.53
N ASP A 153 -7.50 -2.83 -30.87
CA ASP A 153 -8.85 -3.06 -31.39
C ASP A 153 -9.75 -1.84 -31.17
N ALA A 154 -9.60 -1.12 -30.06
CA ALA A 154 -10.21 0.17 -29.84
C ALA A 154 -9.80 1.19 -30.93
N GLN A 155 -8.53 1.21 -31.32
CA GLN A 155 -8.02 2.04 -32.41
C GLN A 155 -8.60 1.65 -33.77
N LYS A 156 -8.76 0.34 -34.05
CA LYS A 156 -9.43 -0.12 -35.28
C LYS A 156 -10.88 0.36 -35.34
N LEU A 157 -11.65 0.20 -34.26
CA LEU A 157 -13.03 0.69 -34.23
C LEU A 157 -13.08 2.21 -34.39
N THR A 158 -12.18 2.92 -33.71
CA THR A 158 -12.04 4.38 -33.83
C THR A 158 -11.81 4.83 -35.27
N GLU A 159 -10.97 4.12 -36.02
CA GLU A 159 -10.72 4.43 -37.43
C GLU A 159 -11.92 4.08 -38.32
N GLN A 160 -12.63 2.98 -38.06
CA GLN A 160 -13.88 2.66 -38.78
C GLN A 160 -14.95 3.74 -38.58
N ILE A 161 -15.13 4.20 -37.35
CA ILE A 161 -16.06 5.30 -37.05
C ILE A 161 -15.58 6.56 -37.77
N LYS A 162 -14.27 6.83 -37.78
CA LYS A 162 -13.69 7.97 -38.48
C LYS A 162 -13.95 7.97 -39.98
N GLU A 163 -13.69 6.88 -40.66
CA GLU A 163 -13.96 6.76 -42.09
C GLU A 163 -15.44 7.06 -42.40
N LYS A 164 -16.35 6.56 -41.56
CA LYS A 164 -17.78 6.83 -41.69
C LYS A 164 -18.14 8.30 -41.42
N MET A 165 -17.59 8.89 -40.37
CA MET A 165 -17.86 10.30 -40.00
C MET A 165 -17.21 11.31 -40.93
N LEU A 166 -16.06 11.01 -41.55
CA LEU A 166 -15.43 11.88 -42.54
C LEU A 166 -16.30 12.11 -43.79
N ILE A 167 -17.16 11.14 -44.12
CA ILE A 167 -18.14 11.25 -45.21
C ILE A 167 -19.27 12.22 -44.82
N GLU A 168 -19.59 12.34 -43.53
CA GLU A 168 -20.75 13.07 -43.02
C GLU A 168 -20.39 14.46 -42.45
N ASP A 169 -19.29 14.60 -41.71
CA ASP A 169 -18.91 15.81 -40.97
C ASP A 169 -17.41 15.83 -40.54
N LYS A 170 -16.51 16.13 -41.48
CA LYS A 170 -15.05 15.96 -41.32
C LYS A 170 -14.41 16.76 -40.18
N ARG A 171 -14.76 18.04 -40.02
CA ARG A 171 -14.02 18.97 -39.16
C ARG A 171 -14.24 18.71 -37.66
N GLU A 172 -15.48 18.51 -37.25
CA GLU A 172 -15.80 18.25 -35.84
C GLU A 172 -15.23 16.90 -35.39
N TRP A 173 -15.25 15.92 -36.30
CA TRP A 173 -14.73 14.59 -36.02
C TRP A 173 -13.20 14.58 -35.81
N GLU A 174 -12.45 15.29 -36.66
CA GLU A 174 -11.00 15.43 -36.51
C GLU A 174 -10.62 16.04 -35.15
N PHE A 175 -11.38 17.03 -34.67
CA PHE A 175 -11.16 17.64 -33.36
C PHE A 175 -11.34 16.64 -32.20
N LYS A 176 -12.44 15.88 -32.20
CA LYS A 176 -12.68 14.84 -31.18
C LYS A 176 -11.60 13.76 -31.18
N MET A 177 -11.12 13.39 -32.36
CA MET A 177 -10.03 12.45 -32.52
C MET A 177 -8.73 12.94 -31.87
N GLN A 178 -8.42 14.22 -32.06
CA GLN A 178 -7.23 14.81 -31.45
C GLN A 178 -7.33 14.75 -29.92
N GLN A 179 -8.49 15.08 -29.34
CA GLN A 179 -8.70 15.00 -27.89
C GLN A 179 -8.49 13.58 -27.35
N TYR A 180 -8.99 12.56 -28.06
CA TYR A 180 -8.78 11.16 -27.69
C TYR A 180 -7.29 10.79 -27.69
N LYS A 181 -6.56 11.14 -28.76
CA LYS A 181 -5.11 10.89 -28.87
C LYS A 181 -4.32 11.60 -27.77
N ASP A 182 -4.64 12.87 -27.54
CA ASP A 182 -4.01 13.68 -26.50
C ASP A 182 -4.25 13.08 -25.10
N ASN A 183 -5.42 12.47 -24.86
CA ASN A 183 -5.70 11.78 -23.60
C ASN A 183 -4.81 10.56 -23.42
N ILE A 184 -4.73 9.68 -24.42
CA ILE A 184 -3.86 8.50 -24.38
C ILE A 184 -2.40 8.90 -24.16
N GLU A 185 -1.92 9.93 -24.86
CA GLU A 185 -0.53 10.37 -24.71
C GLU A 185 -0.26 10.96 -23.32
N ARG A 186 -1.22 11.71 -22.76
CA ARG A 186 -1.13 12.23 -21.40
C ARG A 186 -1.05 11.10 -20.38
N GLU A 187 -1.90 10.09 -20.48
CA GLU A 187 -1.89 8.94 -19.59
C GLU A 187 -0.58 8.17 -19.66
N LYS A 188 -0.05 7.93 -20.87
CA LYS A 188 1.27 7.31 -21.07
C LYS A 188 2.38 8.07 -20.34
N ARG A 189 2.41 9.39 -20.51
CA ARG A 189 3.40 10.26 -19.86
C ARG A 189 3.29 10.22 -18.34
N GLN A 190 2.07 10.27 -17.81
CA GLN A 190 1.83 10.18 -16.37
C GLN A 190 2.27 8.82 -15.81
N TRP A 191 2.00 7.74 -16.53
CA TRP A 191 2.43 6.40 -16.14
C TRP A 191 3.94 6.24 -16.15
N GLU A 192 4.62 6.70 -17.21
CA GLU A 192 6.08 6.69 -17.29
C GLU A 192 6.71 7.44 -16.11
N GLN A 193 6.17 8.62 -15.77
CA GLN A 193 6.60 9.39 -14.60
C GLN A 193 6.38 8.62 -13.30
N TYR A 194 5.18 8.05 -13.11
CA TYR A 194 4.84 7.28 -11.92
C TYR A 194 5.76 6.08 -11.71
N VAL A 195 6.03 5.31 -12.78
CA VAL A 195 6.92 4.13 -12.72
C VAL A 195 8.35 4.54 -12.34
N GLN A 196 8.86 5.63 -12.92
CA GLN A 196 10.18 6.16 -12.58
C GLN A 196 10.25 6.60 -11.12
N GLU A 197 9.28 7.38 -10.63
CA GLU A 197 9.23 7.83 -9.23
C GLU A 197 9.15 6.66 -8.23
N TYR A 198 8.42 5.60 -8.58
CA TYR A 198 8.32 4.41 -7.75
C TYR A 198 9.67 3.69 -7.63
N GLN A 199 10.37 3.48 -8.75
CA GLN A 199 11.69 2.85 -8.79
C GLN A 199 12.70 3.65 -7.95
N ASP A 200 12.78 4.96 -8.16
CA ASP A 200 13.62 5.87 -7.40
C ASP A 200 13.37 5.80 -5.89
N ARG A 201 12.09 5.81 -5.49
CA ARG A 201 11.70 5.77 -4.07
C ARG A 201 12.09 4.44 -3.43
N HIS A 202 11.88 3.34 -4.15
CA HIS A 202 12.25 2.00 -3.68
C HIS A 202 13.77 1.90 -3.47
N GLU A 203 14.57 2.35 -4.44
CA GLU A 203 16.04 2.38 -4.32
C GLU A 203 16.51 3.21 -3.11
N ARG A 204 15.93 4.40 -2.90
CA ARG A 204 16.25 5.26 -1.75
C ARG A 204 15.90 4.60 -0.42
N MET A 205 14.77 3.91 -0.33
CA MET A 205 14.35 3.20 0.88
C MET A 205 15.34 2.07 1.22
N MET A 206 15.68 1.25 0.21
CA MET A 206 16.65 0.15 0.38
C MET A 206 18.03 0.66 0.82
N ALA A 207 18.48 1.79 0.28
CA ALA A 207 19.72 2.43 0.70
C ALA A 207 19.67 2.90 2.17
N GLN A 208 18.56 3.50 2.61
CA GLN A 208 18.39 3.97 3.99
C GLN A 208 18.37 2.80 5.00
N ASP A 209 17.67 1.72 4.69
CA ASP A 209 17.58 0.56 5.59
C ASP A 209 18.91 -0.20 5.67
N ALA A 210 19.61 -0.35 4.55
CA ALA A 210 20.97 -0.88 4.54
C ALA A 210 21.91 -0.06 5.43
N GLN A 211 21.78 1.26 5.39
CA GLN A 211 22.58 2.16 6.22
C GLN A 211 22.19 2.11 7.70
N ARG A 212 20.90 2.00 8.03
CA ARG A 212 20.43 1.79 9.42
C ARG A 212 20.94 0.47 10.00
N ALA A 213 20.85 -0.61 9.25
CA ALA A 213 21.37 -1.91 9.66
C ALA A 213 22.89 -1.87 9.87
N ALA A 214 23.63 -1.20 8.98
CA ALA A 214 25.07 -0.98 9.15
C ALA A 214 25.38 -0.19 10.43
N ASN A 215 24.65 0.89 10.71
CA ASN A 215 24.80 1.69 11.92
C ASN A 215 24.50 0.89 13.19
N GLN A 216 23.44 0.09 13.20
CA GLN A 216 23.12 -0.79 14.32
C GLN A 216 24.22 -1.83 14.57
N ARG A 217 24.76 -2.45 13.51
CA ARG A 217 25.90 -3.39 13.63
C ARG A 217 27.12 -2.74 14.24
N LEU A 218 27.43 -1.49 13.87
CA LEU A 218 28.53 -0.73 14.44
C LEU A 218 28.32 -0.45 15.94
N ILE A 219 27.11 -0.04 16.32
CA ILE A 219 26.76 0.22 17.72
C ILE A 219 26.90 -1.07 18.55
N ILE A 220 26.35 -2.18 18.07
CA ILE A 220 26.45 -3.48 18.76
C ILE A 220 27.91 -3.89 18.94
N LYS A 221 28.74 -3.73 17.89
CA LYS A 221 30.17 -4.02 17.96
C LYS A 221 30.87 -3.16 19.02
N ALA A 222 30.63 -1.85 19.02
CA ALA A 222 31.20 -0.93 20.00
C ALA A 222 30.80 -1.30 21.45
N CYS A 223 29.52 -1.61 21.68
CA CYS A 223 29.04 -2.06 22.99
C CYS A 223 29.71 -3.36 23.45
N ARG A 224 29.91 -4.31 22.53
CA ARG A 224 30.62 -5.57 22.81
C ARG A 224 32.06 -5.31 23.22
N ASP A 225 32.78 -4.45 22.51
CA ASP A 225 34.19 -4.15 22.80
C ASP A 225 34.35 -3.51 24.19
N ILE A 226 33.48 -2.55 24.54
CA ILE A 226 33.44 -1.94 25.87
C ILE A 226 33.17 -2.98 26.96
N ALA A 227 32.21 -3.89 26.75
CA ALA A 227 31.88 -4.93 27.72
C ALA A 227 33.05 -5.90 27.95
N VAL A 228 33.77 -6.27 26.88
CA VAL A 228 34.96 -7.13 26.97
C VAL A 228 36.07 -6.46 27.75
N GLU A 229 36.38 -5.19 27.47
CA GLU A 229 37.41 -4.46 28.22
C GLU A 229 37.02 -4.28 29.70
N ARG A 230 35.75 -3.95 29.98
CA ARG A 230 35.26 -3.85 31.36
C ARG A 230 35.38 -5.19 32.11
N ALA A 231 35.13 -6.32 31.45
CA ALA A 231 35.27 -7.64 32.03
C ALA A 231 36.74 -8.00 32.36
N LYS A 232 37.69 -7.62 31.50
CA LYS A 232 39.13 -7.82 31.76
C LYS A 232 39.61 -7.05 32.99
N HIS A 233 39.07 -5.85 33.21
CA HIS A 233 39.44 -4.97 34.32
C HIS A 233 38.57 -5.14 35.57
N GLN A 234 37.67 -6.13 35.60
CA GLN A 234 36.79 -6.34 36.74
C GLN A 234 37.56 -6.99 37.91
N PRO A 235 37.47 -6.45 39.15
CA PRO A 235 38.16 -7.03 40.30
C PRO A 235 37.65 -8.45 40.57
N ARG A 236 38.57 -9.42 40.65
CA ARG A 236 38.22 -10.83 40.93
C ARG A 236 37.80 -10.98 42.38
N VAL A 237 36.50 -11.21 42.62
CA VAL A 237 35.98 -11.61 43.94
C VAL A 237 36.12 -13.13 44.04
N ILE A 238 37.09 -13.60 44.84
CA ILE A 238 37.24 -15.03 45.14
C ILE A 238 36.30 -15.35 46.31
N ASN A 239 35.14 -15.94 46.01
CA ASN A 239 34.27 -16.49 47.05
C ASN A 239 34.76 -17.88 47.44
N TYR A 240 35.28 -18.01 48.66
CA TYR A 240 35.57 -19.30 49.26
C TYR A 240 34.25 -19.91 49.77
N ASN A 241 33.74 -20.93 49.09
CA ASN A 241 32.73 -21.80 49.68
C ASN A 241 33.37 -22.58 50.83
N ARG A 242 33.16 -22.14 52.07
CA ARG A 242 33.48 -22.94 53.25
C ARG A 242 32.50 -24.11 53.30
N ILE A 243 32.94 -25.25 52.78
CA ILE A 243 32.31 -26.55 53.06
C ILE A 243 32.66 -26.87 54.51
N LEU A 244 31.70 -26.71 55.42
CA LEU A 244 31.81 -27.19 56.79
C LEU A 244 31.56 -28.70 56.77
N VAL A 245 32.64 -29.46 56.93
CA VAL A 245 32.57 -30.91 57.15
C VAL A 245 32.41 -31.12 58.66
N TRP A 246 31.30 -31.74 59.06
CA TRP A 246 30.98 -32.14 60.43
C TRP A 246 31.70 -33.43 60.82
#